data_AF-A0A6G3YXX1-F1
#
_entry.id   AF-A0A6G3YXX1-F1
#
_cell.length_a   1.000
_cell.length_b   1.000
_cell.length_c   1.000
_cell.angle_alpha   90.00
_cell.angle_beta   90.00
_cell.angle_gamma   90.00
#
_symmetry.space_group_name_H-M   'P 1'
#
loop_
_entity.id
_entity.type
_entity.pdbx_description
1 polymer ?
#
loop_
_entity_poly.entity_id
_entity_poly.type
_entity_poly.pdbx_seq_one_letter_code
_entity_poly.pdbx_strand_id
1 'polypeptide(L)'
;MRRYYFAAIPLLSALFWAGSALAENPLVDIQPFNVRRLLTTNSCPDCDLVGANLRGTHLIGADLRKADLRGADLSWANLEGADLNDANLTGANLTGAFLTNATLVNADLNNANLSQAQIYFADVTDASMENVNLAEATIVGTPISIGGGAELEEEGSPIISPPEVWQLHPPGEIKPLPHNLIDVPVQIMPLL
;
A
#
# COMPACT_ATOMS: atom_id res chain seq x y z
N MET A 1 34.12 -89.12 -12.53
CA MET A 1 33.63 -88.90 -13.91
C MET A 1 32.42 -87.97 -13.84
N ARG A 2 32.25 -87.09 -14.85
CA ARG A 2 31.31 -85.95 -14.98
C ARG A 2 29.86 -86.16 -14.48
N ARG A 3 29.17 -85.04 -14.15
CA ARG A 3 27.86 -84.52 -14.66
C ARG A 3 27.13 -83.71 -13.56
N TYR A 4 27.01 -82.37 -13.68
CA TYR A 4 25.95 -81.50 -14.25
C TYR A 4 24.83 -81.06 -13.28
N TYR A 5 24.66 -79.72 -13.25
CA TYR A 5 23.67 -78.80 -12.68
C TYR A 5 22.23 -79.29 -12.50
N PHE A 6 21.49 -78.70 -11.53
CA PHE A 6 20.31 -77.84 -11.76
C PHE A 6 19.83 -77.17 -10.46
N ALA A 7 19.32 -75.94 -10.62
CA ALA A 7 18.90 -74.98 -9.60
C ALA A 7 17.43 -75.17 -9.16
N ALA A 8 17.09 -74.66 -7.98
CA ALA A 8 15.74 -74.16 -7.67
C ALA A 8 15.84 -73.07 -6.59
N ILE A 9 15.57 -71.83 -7.00
CA ILE A 9 15.56 -70.60 -6.20
C ILE A 9 14.16 -70.45 -5.57
N PRO A 10 14.00 -70.13 -4.27
CA PRO A 10 12.69 -69.90 -3.68
C PRO A 10 12.12 -68.55 -4.13
N LEU A 11 10.83 -68.54 -4.48
CA LEU A 11 10.02 -67.37 -4.79
C LEU A 11 10.05 -66.36 -3.63
N LEU A 12 10.77 -65.25 -3.81
CA LEU A 12 10.66 -64.06 -2.97
C LEU A 12 9.42 -63.28 -3.42
N SER A 13 8.44 -63.15 -2.52
CA SER A 13 7.26 -62.32 -2.67
C SER A 13 7.65 -60.85 -2.88
N ALA A 14 7.50 -60.37 -4.10
CA ALA A 14 7.63 -58.96 -4.44
C ALA A 14 6.36 -58.20 -3.99
N LEU A 15 6.41 -57.59 -2.80
CA LEU A 15 5.63 -56.40 -2.50
C LEU A 15 6.63 -55.25 -2.43
N PHE A 16 7.08 -54.83 -3.62
CA PHE A 16 7.83 -53.60 -3.77
C PHE A 16 6.86 -52.48 -3.44
N TRP A 17 7.13 -51.81 -2.32
CA TRP A 17 6.57 -50.53 -1.96
C TRP A 17 6.64 -49.64 -3.21
N ALA A 18 5.49 -49.34 -3.81
CA ALA A 18 5.38 -48.22 -4.72
C ALA A 18 5.60 -46.98 -3.85
N GLY A 19 6.88 -46.60 -3.69
CA GLY A 19 7.21 -45.28 -3.24
C GLY A 19 6.48 -44.32 -4.15
N SER A 20 5.59 -43.53 -3.57
CA SER A 20 5.00 -42.38 -4.22
C SER A 20 6.15 -41.43 -4.55
N ALA A 21 6.77 -41.65 -5.72
CA ALA A 21 7.50 -40.62 -6.42
C ALA A 21 6.45 -39.55 -6.75
N LEU A 22 6.29 -38.60 -5.83
CA LEU A 22 5.75 -37.30 -6.16
C LEU A 22 6.59 -36.82 -7.33
N ALA A 23 5.98 -36.74 -8.50
CA ALA A 23 6.57 -36.05 -9.62
C ALA A 23 6.71 -34.60 -9.17
N GLU A 24 7.90 -34.22 -8.68
CA GLU A 24 8.27 -32.83 -8.57
C GLU A 24 8.15 -32.25 -9.98
N ASN A 25 7.16 -31.39 -10.17
CA ASN A 25 6.96 -30.68 -11.41
C ASN A 25 8.23 -29.85 -11.67
N PRO A 26 9.07 -30.19 -12.66
CA PRO A 26 10.41 -29.61 -12.79
C PRO A 26 10.39 -28.13 -13.21
N LEU A 27 9.21 -27.54 -13.39
CA LEU A 27 8.99 -26.15 -13.75
C LEU A 27 8.80 -25.22 -12.53
N VAL A 28 8.83 -25.76 -11.30
CA VAL A 28 8.49 -24.99 -10.08
C VAL A 28 9.65 -24.17 -9.52
N ASP A 29 10.90 -24.38 -9.95
CA ASP A 29 12.08 -23.80 -9.28
C ASP A 29 12.93 -22.88 -10.17
N ILE A 30 12.29 -21.86 -10.76
CA ILE A 30 12.97 -20.74 -11.46
C ILE A 30 12.90 -19.42 -10.69
N GLN A 31 12.17 -19.39 -9.57
CA GLN A 31 12.09 -18.20 -8.72
C GLN A 31 13.09 -18.27 -7.57
N PRO A 32 13.77 -17.15 -7.25
CA PRO A 32 14.61 -17.08 -6.05
C PRO A 32 13.81 -17.48 -4.81
N PHE A 33 14.48 -18.14 -3.85
CA PHE A 33 13.84 -18.70 -2.65
C PHE A 33 12.91 -17.71 -1.94
N ASN A 34 13.33 -16.45 -1.77
CA ASN A 34 12.52 -15.42 -1.11
C ASN A 34 11.28 -15.03 -1.91
N VAL A 35 11.37 -14.97 -3.24
CA VAL A 35 10.19 -14.73 -4.11
C VAL A 35 9.22 -15.89 -3.97
N ARG A 36 9.70 -17.14 -4.07
CA ARG A 36 8.86 -18.32 -3.91
C ARG A 36 8.20 -18.36 -2.53
N ARG A 37 8.95 -18.05 -1.47
CA ARG A 37 8.43 -17.97 -0.12
C ARG A 37 7.33 -16.93 -0.04
N LEU A 38 7.57 -15.68 -0.44
CA LEU A 38 6.57 -14.63 -0.44
C LEU A 38 5.29 -15.05 -1.17
N LEU A 39 5.41 -15.58 -2.39
CA LEU A 39 4.25 -15.94 -3.21
C LEU A 39 3.48 -17.18 -2.72
N THR A 40 4.11 -18.02 -1.87
CA THR A 40 3.45 -19.22 -1.32
C THR A 40 2.92 -19.01 0.10
N THR A 41 3.60 -18.19 0.90
CA THR A 41 3.26 -17.99 2.32
C THR A 41 2.70 -16.61 2.62
N ASN A 42 2.72 -15.68 1.66
CA ASN A 42 2.34 -14.28 1.83
C ASN A 42 3.09 -13.58 2.98
N SER A 43 4.28 -14.08 3.32
CA SER A 43 5.07 -13.61 4.46
C SER A 43 6.55 -13.85 4.20
N CYS A 44 7.29 -12.75 4.14
CA CYS A 44 8.72 -12.72 3.90
C CYS A 44 9.37 -11.54 4.65
N PRO A 45 9.25 -11.48 6.00
CA PRO A 45 9.95 -10.45 6.76
C PRO A 45 11.47 -10.66 6.63
N ASP A 46 12.21 -9.56 6.58
CA ASP A 46 13.67 -9.51 6.44
C ASP A 46 14.21 -10.21 5.16
N CYS A 47 13.35 -10.45 4.17
CA CYS A 47 13.75 -11.12 2.94
C CYS A 47 14.55 -10.21 2.00
N ASP A 48 15.58 -10.78 1.38
CA ASP A 48 16.26 -10.18 0.22
C ASP A 48 15.40 -10.41 -1.04
N LEU A 49 14.80 -9.34 -1.54
CA LEU A 49 13.98 -9.27 -2.74
C LEU A 49 14.53 -8.20 -3.70
N VAL A 50 15.83 -7.89 -3.62
CA VAL A 50 16.47 -6.87 -4.47
C VAL A 50 16.29 -7.23 -5.95
N GLY A 51 15.73 -6.30 -6.71
CA GLY A 51 15.45 -6.50 -8.14
C GLY A 51 14.45 -7.60 -8.45
N ALA A 52 13.69 -8.10 -7.46
CA ALA A 52 12.71 -9.15 -7.68
C ALA A 52 11.62 -8.71 -8.67
N ASN A 53 11.21 -9.62 -9.56
CA ASN A 53 10.04 -9.41 -10.40
C ASN A 53 8.79 -9.90 -9.67
N LEU A 54 8.02 -8.95 -9.15
CA LEU A 54 6.74 -9.12 -8.45
C LEU A 54 5.61 -8.39 -9.19
N ARG A 55 5.77 -8.20 -10.51
CA ARG A 55 4.80 -7.50 -11.33
C ARG A 55 3.45 -8.21 -11.31
N GLY A 56 2.39 -7.48 -11.01
CA GLY A 56 1.01 -7.98 -11.02
C GLY A 56 0.71 -9.04 -9.96
N THR A 57 1.58 -9.24 -8.97
CA THR A 57 1.35 -10.26 -7.94
C THR A 57 0.23 -9.86 -6.98
N HIS A 58 -0.46 -10.85 -6.41
CA HIS A 58 -1.44 -10.64 -5.36
C HIS A 58 -0.76 -10.80 -4.00
N LEU A 59 -0.49 -9.69 -3.34
CA LEU A 59 0.21 -9.58 -2.05
C LEU A 59 -0.66 -8.89 -1.00
N ILE A 60 -1.98 -9.10 -1.09
CA ILE A 60 -2.96 -8.55 -0.15
C ILE A 60 -2.61 -9.03 1.26
N GLY A 61 -2.41 -8.11 2.19
CA GLY A 61 -2.04 -8.42 3.58
C GLY A 61 -0.67 -9.09 3.74
N ALA A 62 0.22 -8.99 2.76
CA ALA A 62 1.53 -9.62 2.83
C ALA A 62 2.38 -9.03 3.97
N ASP A 63 3.09 -9.89 4.70
CA ASP A 63 4.10 -9.47 5.68
C ASP A 63 5.45 -9.31 4.97
N LEU A 64 5.83 -8.06 4.70
CA LEU A 64 7.06 -7.64 4.03
C LEU A 64 7.90 -6.73 4.94
N ARG A 65 7.69 -6.80 6.26
CA ARG A 65 8.44 -5.98 7.22
C ARG A 65 9.94 -6.16 7.04
N LYS A 66 10.68 -5.06 6.99
CA LYS A 66 12.14 -5.04 6.83
C LYS A 66 12.67 -5.75 5.57
N ALA A 67 11.80 -6.08 4.62
CA ALA A 67 12.25 -6.68 3.37
C ALA A 67 13.10 -5.68 2.57
N ASP A 68 14.11 -6.19 1.89
CA ASP A 68 14.92 -5.41 0.95
C ASP A 68 14.34 -5.57 -0.45
N LEU A 69 13.58 -4.57 -0.91
CA LEU A 69 12.88 -4.49 -2.19
C LEU A 69 13.54 -3.49 -3.14
N ARG A 70 14.81 -3.13 -2.91
CA ARG A 70 15.52 -2.15 -3.76
C ARG A 70 15.45 -2.55 -5.23
N GLY A 71 14.96 -1.63 -6.06
CA GLY A 71 14.82 -1.86 -7.50
C GLY A 71 13.87 -2.99 -7.92
N ALA A 72 13.06 -3.54 -7.01
CA ALA A 72 12.07 -4.56 -7.35
C ALA A 72 11.00 -4.01 -8.30
N ASP A 73 10.48 -4.86 -9.20
CA ASP A 73 9.33 -4.54 -10.04
C ASP A 73 8.05 -5.02 -9.35
N LEU A 74 7.34 -4.09 -8.71
CA LEU A 74 6.03 -4.26 -8.08
C LEU A 74 4.92 -3.62 -8.94
N SER A 75 5.17 -3.33 -10.22
CA SER A 75 4.18 -2.67 -11.05
C SER A 75 2.88 -3.48 -11.13
N TRP A 76 1.75 -2.80 -10.97
CA TRP A 76 0.41 -3.40 -10.94
C TRP A 76 0.18 -4.45 -9.85
N ALA A 77 1.08 -4.58 -8.86
CA ALA A 77 0.88 -5.49 -7.75
C ALA A 77 -0.28 -5.00 -6.85
N ASN A 78 -1.03 -5.95 -6.29
CA ASN A 78 -2.00 -5.64 -5.25
C ASN A 78 -1.36 -5.83 -3.87
N LEU A 79 -1.09 -4.73 -3.19
CA LEU A 79 -0.49 -4.64 -1.85
C LEU A 79 -1.51 -4.12 -0.82
N GLU A 80 -2.82 -4.27 -1.07
CA GLU A 80 -3.86 -3.84 -0.14
C GLU A 80 -3.64 -4.46 1.25
N GLY A 81 -3.53 -3.62 2.27
CA GLY A 81 -3.29 -4.04 3.65
C GLY A 81 -1.92 -4.67 3.92
N ALA A 82 -0.98 -4.64 2.99
CA ALA A 82 0.36 -5.20 3.19
C ALA A 82 1.13 -4.43 4.29
N ASP A 83 1.93 -5.16 5.07
CA ASP A 83 2.82 -4.61 6.08
C ASP A 83 4.24 -4.49 5.50
N LEU A 84 4.62 -3.27 5.13
CA LEU A 84 5.91 -2.86 4.58
C LEU A 84 6.71 -2.02 5.60
N ASN A 85 6.42 -2.12 6.89
CA ASN A 85 7.11 -1.32 7.90
C ASN A 85 8.62 -1.64 7.90
N ASP A 86 9.43 -0.58 8.01
CA ASP A 86 10.89 -0.60 7.93
C ASP A 86 11.47 -1.23 6.63
N ALA A 87 10.65 -1.42 5.58
CA ALA A 87 11.12 -2.01 4.31
C ALA A 87 11.96 -1.02 3.48
N ASN A 88 12.90 -1.55 2.71
CA ASN A 88 13.69 -0.76 1.78
C ASN A 88 13.13 -0.90 0.36
N LEU A 89 12.46 0.13 -0.14
CA LEU A 89 11.86 0.23 -1.48
C LEU A 89 12.64 1.21 -2.37
N THR A 90 13.89 1.58 -2.05
CA THR A 90 14.65 2.56 -2.82
C THR A 90 14.70 2.15 -4.30
N GLY A 91 14.26 3.04 -5.19
CA GLY A 91 14.24 2.81 -6.64
C GLY A 91 13.27 1.71 -7.12
N ALA A 92 12.40 1.18 -6.28
CA ALA A 92 11.41 0.18 -6.68
C ALA A 92 10.38 0.76 -7.67
N ASN A 93 9.88 -0.08 -8.57
CA ASN A 93 8.82 0.28 -9.51
C ASN A 93 7.45 -0.17 -8.96
N LEU A 94 6.65 0.75 -8.45
CA LEU A 94 5.28 0.54 -7.99
C LEU A 94 4.25 1.15 -8.96
N THR A 95 4.59 1.31 -10.24
CA THR A 95 3.68 1.90 -11.23
C THR A 95 2.35 1.15 -11.25
N GLY A 96 1.23 1.85 -11.04
CA GLY A 96 -0.11 1.27 -11.06
C GLY A 96 -0.41 0.30 -9.90
N ALA A 97 0.43 0.25 -8.85
CA ALA A 97 0.19 -0.62 -7.70
C ALA A 97 -0.99 -0.15 -6.84
N PHE A 98 -1.62 -1.09 -6.13
CA PHE A 98 -2.71 -0.83 -5.19
C PHE A 98 -2.20 -0.93 -3.76
N LEU A 99 -2.22 0.19 -3.01
CA LEU A 99 -1.65 0.32 -1.67
C LEU A 99 -2.70 0.71 -0.63
N THR A 100 -3.98 0.39 -0.88
CA THR A 100 -5.05 0.73 0.06
C THR A 100 -4.81 0.10 1.43
N ASN A 101 -4.86 0.89 2.51
CA ASN A 101 -4.60 0.46 3.89
C ASN A 101 -3.23 -0.21 4.14
N ALA A 102 -2.25 -0.06 3.26
CA ALA A 102 -0.90 -0.58 3.48
C ALA A 102 -0.18 0.22 4.58
N THR A 103 0.73 -0.41 5.33
CA THR A 103 1.58 0.27 6.32
C THR A 103 3.01 0.32 5.84
N LEU A 104 3.57 1.52 5.72
CA LEU A 104 4.93 1.82 5.25
C LEU A 104 5.69 2.64 6.31
N VAL A 105 5.41 2.42 7.59
CA VAL A 105 6.04 3.18 8.69
C VAL A 105 7.55 2.97 8.64
N ASN A 106 8.33 4.06 8.69
CA ASN A 106 9.79 4.07 8.53
C ASN A 106 10.33 3.45 7.22
N ALA A 107 9.50 3.20 6.21
CA ALA A 107 9.98 2.62 4.96
C ALA A 107 10.82 3.63 4.15
N ASP A 108 11.80 3.14 3.38
CA ASP A 108 12.58 3.96 2.45
C ASP A 108 12.01 3.81 1.03
N LEU A 109 11.27 4.81 0.54
CA LEU A 109 10.76 4.88 -0.84
C LEU A 109 11.59 5.81 -1.72
N ASN A 110 12.81 6.16 -1.35
CA ASN A 110 13.59 7.15 -2.09
C ASN A 110 13.78 6.72 -3.55
N ASN A 111 13.49 7.63 -4.49
CA ASN A 111 13.54 7.39 -5.93
C ASN A 111 12.58 6.30 -6.45
N ALA A 112 11.61 5.85 -5.65
CA ALA A 112 10.61 4.89 -6.11
C ALA A 112 9.64 5.51 -7.13
N ASN A 113 9.14 4.69 -8.05
CA ASN A 113 8.13 5.11 -9.01
C ASN A 113 6.74 4.64 -8.60
N LEU A 114 5.92 5.56 -8.10
CA LEU A 114 4.52 5.36 -7.71
C LEU A 114 3.53 5.95 -8.74
N SER A 115 3.97 6.19 -9.97
CA SER A 115 3.08 6.74 -11.00
C SER A 115 1.85 5.86 -11.21
N GLN A 116 0.67 6.46 -11.39
CA GLN A 116 -0.61 5.76 -11.56
C GLN A 116 -1.02 4.85 -10.38
N ALA A 117 -0.29 4.84 -9.26
CA ALA A 117 -0.64 4.02 -8.10
C ALA A 117 -1.89 4.55 -7.38
N GLN A 118 -2.59 3.64 -6.70
CA GLN A 118 -3.71 3.99 -5.82
C GLN A 118 -3.26 3.88 -4.36
N ILE A 119 -3.14 5.01 -3.68
CA ILE A 119 -2.58 5.12 -2.33
C ILE A 119 -3.66 5.67 -1.39
N TYR A 120 -4.54 4.80 -0.92
CA TYR A 120 -5.67 5.18 -0.08
C TYR A 120 -5.47 4.74 1.35
N PHE A 121 -5.56 5.67 2.31
CA PHE A 121 -5.48 5.37 3.73
C PHE A 121 -4.22 4.59 4.12
N ALA A 122 -3.13 4.77 3.37
CA ALA A 122 -1.87 4.14 3.70
C ALA A 122 -1.20 4.91 4.86
N ASP A 123 -0.55 4.18 5.76
CA ASP A 123 0.27 4.79 6.81
C ASP A 123 1.70 4.94 6.28
N VAL A 124 2.15 6.18 6.16
CA VAL A 124 3.50 6.55 5.68
C VAL A 124 4.28 7.32 6.75
N THR A 125 3.90 7.17 8.02
CA THR A 125 4.58 7.83 9.14
C THR A 125 6.07 7.54 9.11
N ASP A 126 6.90 8.60 9.15
CA ASP A 126 8.36 8.54 9.09
C ASP A 126 8.95 7.84 7.84
N ALA A 127 8.15 7.59 6.80
CA ALA A 127 8.65 7.05 5.54
C ALA A 127 9.50 8.10 4.81
N SER A 128 10.64 7.69 4.28
CA SER A 128 11.47 8.54 3.41
C SER A 128 10.91 8.48 1.98
N MET A 129 10.58 9.63 1.41
CA MET A 129 9.93 9.74 0.09
C MET A 129 10.64 10.74 -0.84
N GLU A 130 11.96 10.89 -0.71
CA GLU A 130 12.74 11.79 -1.55
C GLU A 130 12.71 11.34 -3.01
N ASN A 131 12.47 12.28 -3.93
CA ASN A 131 12.41 12.03 -5.38
C ASN A 131 11.42 10.93 -5.82
N VAL A 132 10.36 10.68 -5.05
CA VAL A 132 9.30 9.75 -5.46
C VAL A 132 8.53 10.33 -6.65
N ASN A 133 8.30 9.51 -7.67
CA ASN A 133 7.41 9.87 -8.77
C ASN A 133 5.95 9.53 -8.44
N LEU A 134 5.11 10.56 -8.29
CA LEU A 134 3.66 10.43 -8.04
C LEU A 134 2.80 10.83 -9.25
N ALA A 135 3.38 10.88 -10.46
CA ALA A 135 2.64 11.28 -11.66
C ALA A 135 1.38 10.41 -11.83
N GLU A 136 0.21 11.04 -11.94
CA GLU A 136 -1.09 10.36 -12.10
C GLU A 136 -1.48 9.41 -10.94
N ALA A 137 -0.75 9.42 -9.83
CA ALA A 137 -1.15 8.66 -8.64
C ALA A 137 -2.40 9.27 -8.00
N THR A 138 -3.29 8.42 -7.48
CA THR A 138 -4.44 8.87 -6.69
C THR A 138 -4.15 8.66 -5.20
N ILE A 139 -4.26 9.72 -4.43
CA ILE A 139 -3.88 9.74 -3.00
C ILE A 139 -5.08 10.26 -2.21
N VAL A 140 -5.60 9.45 -1.29
CA VAL A 140 -6.79 9.79 -0.49
C VAL A 140 -6.58 9.31 0.94
N GLY A 141 -6.72 10.20 1.93
CA GLY A 141 -6.62 9.81 3.34
C GLY A 141 -5.23 9.27 3.76
N THR A 142 -4.20 9.52 2.95
CA THR A 142 -2.81 9.12 3.20
C THR A 142 -2.02 10.37 3.60
N PRO A 143 -1.57 10.51 4.86
CA PRO A 143 -0.83 11.68 5.33
C PRO A 143 0.59 11.74 4.74
N ILE A 144 0.72 12.10 3.47
CA ILE A 144 2.03 12.42 2.88
C ILE A 144 2.25 13.91 3.15
N SER A 145 3.24 14.24 3.98
CA SER A 145 3.75 15.62 4.06
C SER A 145 4.40 15.94 2.72
N ILE A 146 3.62 16.48 1.79
CA ILE A 146 4.14 16.91 0.50
C ILE A 146 4.92 18.20 0.74
N GLY A 147 6.22 18.06 1.00
CA GLY A 147 7.24 19.08 0.73
C GLY A 147 6.89 20.50 1.18
N GLY A 148 7.03 20.75 2.48
CA GLY A 148 7.28 22.07 3.01
C GLY A 148 7.85 21.89 4.40
N GLY A 149 9.13 22.21 4.60
CA GLY A 149 9.67 22.53 5.92
C GLY A 149 8.97 23.78 6.45
N ALA A 150 7.70 23.65 6.80
CA ALA A 150 7.10 24.39 7.87
C ALA A 150 7.05 23.37 9.01
N GLU A 151 8.12 23.37 9.80
CA GLU A 151 7.91 23.43 11.23
C GLU A 151 6.70 24.34 11.41
N LEU A 152 5.56 23.80 11.85
CA LEU A 152 4.51 24.65 12.38
C LEU A 152 5.16 25.28 13.59
N GLU A 153 5.89 26.37 13.39
CA GLU A 153 6.10 27.35 14.43
C GLU A 153 4.70 27.56 15.01
N GLU A 154 4.53 27.30 16.30
CA GLU A 154 3.43 27.85 17.07
C GLU A 154 3.56 29.39 17.06
N GLU A 155 3.46 30.00 15.88
CA GLU A 155 3.24 31.41 15.70
C GLU A 155 1.82 31.66 16.21
N GLY A 156 1.80 32.14 17.46
CA GLY A 156 0.68 32.67 18.21
C GLY A 156 -0.68 32.44 17.58
N SER A 157 -1.46 31.52 18.19
CA SER A 157 -2.91 31.49 18.05
C SER A 157 -3.44 32.94 17.99
N PRO A 158 -4.09 33.39 16.90
CA PRO A 158 -4.88 34.60 17.02
C PRO A 158 -5.94 34.26 18.06
N ILE A 159 -5.89 34.95 19.19
CA ILE A 159 -6.99 34.96 20.15
C ILE A 159 -8.17 35.55 19.39
N ILE A 160 -8.94 34.71 18.70
CA ILE A 160 -10.28 35.05 18.27
C ILE A 160 -11.09 34.99 19.56
N SER A 161 -11.12 36.12 20.26
CA SER A 161 -12.15 36.38 21.26
C SER A 161 -13.50 36.04 20.62
N PRO A 162 -14.28 35.10 21.16
CA PRO A 162 -15.60 34.83 20.62
C PRO A 162 -16.41 36.13 20.64
N PRO A 163 -17.10 36.53 19.56
CA PRO A 163 -18.03 37.63 19.64
C PRO A 163 -19.07 37.30 20.72
N GLU A 164 -19.26 38.27 21.60
CA GLU A 164 -20.02 38.18 22.84
C GLU A 164 -21.38 37.50 22.64
N VAL A 165 -21.57 36.43 23.42
CA VAL A 165 -22.80 36.02 24.10
C VAL A 165 -24.11 36.60 23.53
N TRP A 166 -24.80 35.82 22.70
CA TRP A 166 -26.25 36.01 22.53
C TRP A 166 -26.95 35.66 23.85
N GLN A 167 -27.09 36.63 24.75
CA GLN A 167 -28.01 36.53 25.88
C GLN A 167 -29.43 36.53 25.31
N LEU A 168 -30.07 35.36 25.30
CA LEU A 168 -31.50 35.23 25.00
C LEU A 168 -32.29 36.04 26.04
N HIS A 169 -32.70 37.24 25.66
CA HIS A 169 -33.72 37.99 26.39
C HIS A 169 -35.10 37.41 26.01
N PRO A 170 -36.01 37.22 26.97
CA PRO A 170 -37.37 36.80 26.66
C PRO A 170 -38.08 37.86 25.78
N PRO A 171 -39.01 37.45 24.90
CA PRO A 171 -39.60 38.36 23.93
C PRO A 171 -40.44 39.45 24.61
N GLY A 172 -39.95 40.68 24.55
CA GLY A 172 -40.68 41.90 24.89
C GLY A 172 -41.26 42.56 23.63
N GLU A 173 -42.47 43.10 23.76
CA GLU A 173 -43.37 43.65 22.73
C GLU A 173 -42.74 44.38 21.53
N ILE A 174 -43.23 44.03 20.34
CA ILE A 174 -42.89 44.65 19.05
C ILE A 174 -43.59 46.01 18.94
N LYS A 175 -42.82 47.10 18.87
CA LYS A 175 -43.36 48.43 18.54
C LYS A 175 -43.46 48.57 17.00
N PRO A 176 -44.58 49.03 16.43
CA PRO A 176 -44.74 49.09 14.98
C PRO A 176 -43.83 50.16 14.34
N LEU A 177 -43.24 49.80 13.20
CA LEU A 177 -42.43 50.68 12.34
C LEU A 177 -43.32 51.69 11.60
N PRO A 178 -42.90 52.97 11.45
CA PRO A 178 -43.62 53.92 10.64
C PRO A 178 -43.49 53.62 9.14
N HIS A 179 -44.59 53.86 8.43
CA HIS A 179 -44.74 53.69 6.99
C HIS A 179 -43.93 54.72 6.19
N ASN A 180 -43.52 54.28 4.99
CA ASN A 180 -42.92 55.03 3.87
C ASN A 180 -41.38 55.12 3.86
N LEU A 181 -40.76 54.32 3.01
CA LEU A 181 -40.12 54.85 1.80
C LEU A 181 -40.09 53.77 0.70
N ILE A 182 -40.72 54.13 -0.40
CA ILE A 182 -40.88 53.42 -1.65
C ILE A 182 -39.70 53.79 -2.58
N ASP A 183 -39.37 52.88 -3.50
CA ASP A 183 -38.62 53.06 -4.76
C ASP A 183 -37.09 53.25 -4.74
N VAL A 184 -36.36 52.18 -5.09
CA VAL A 184 -35.29 52.25 -6.11
C VAL A 184 -35.27 50.94 -6.94
N PRO A 185 -35.32 50.99 -8.29
CA PRO A 185 -35.50 49.82 -9.16
C PRO A 185 -34.22 49.01 -9.43
N VAL A 186 -34.42 47.71 -9.67
CA VAL A 186 -33.42 46.69 -10.06
C VAL A 186 -32.92 46.93 -11.49
N GLN A 187 -31.62 47.18 -11.68
CA GLN A 187 -30.98 47.17 -12.99
C GLN A 187 -30.50 45.75 -13.33
N ILE A 188 -31.05 45.18 -14.40
CA ILE A 188 -30.68 43.89 -14.99
C ILE A 188 -29.51 44.15 -15.96
N MET A 189 -28.37 43.49 -15.78
CA MET A 189 -27.24 43.52 -16.73
C MET A 189 -27.48 42.51 -17.88
N PRO A 190 -27.10 42.83 -19.13
CA PRO A 190 -27.34 41.96 -20.29
C PRO A 190 -26.28 40.86 -20.42
N LEU A 191 -26.73 39.72 -20.97
CA LEU A 191 -25.94 38.55 -21.36
C LEU A 191 -25.05 38.86 -22.58
N LEU A 192 -23.82 38.34 -22.56
CA LEU A 192 -23.01 38.05 -23.74
C LEU A 192 -22.88 36.53 -23.88
#